data_AF-A0A0P6VYN5-F1
#
_entry.id   AF-A0A0P6VYN5-F1
#
_cell.length_a   1.000
_cell.length_b   1.000
_cell.length_c   1.000
_cell.angle_alpha   90.00
_cell.angle_beta   90.00
_cell.angle_gamma   90.00
#
_symmetry.space_group_name_H-M   'P 1'
#
loop_
_entity.id
_entity.type
_entity.pdbx_description
1 polymer ?
#
loop_
_entity_poly.entity_id
_entity_poly.type
_entity_poly.pdbx_seq_one_letter_code
_entity_poly.pdbx_strand_id
1 'polypeptide(L)'
;MRSRVKNILKRLATGPEPAPKAESERLRERAQAAEVAGAAADADARRAEAALRAVIVSGDEAEVERAERQLDAALKACRRHRIAAEELADAADRAQVAEREKAALDEADAADREAEQVASELKRLYPELVGKLVDLLAKVQNSENRCREAETLLIAIGKHRHIAGPQERSFPGPAGLFVPEQIVAGLKLPMLLGASGETLDVPCWPTDGGITMPPPPPSAAPEPRPHPGGRGPWG
;
A
#
# COMPACT_ATOMS: atom_id res chain seq x y z
N MET A 1 15.81 -13.55 34.01
CA MET A 1 15.00 -12.73 33.08
C MET A 1 15.65 -11.40 32.63
N ARG A 2 16.49 -10.72 33.42
CA ARG A 2 17.08 -9.40 33.07
C ARG A 2 18.05 -9.36 31.87
N SER A 3 18.58 -10.51 31.44
CA SER A 3 19.53 -10.61 30.32
C SER A 3 18.89 -10.49 28.92
N ARG A 4 17.64 -10.96 28.74
CA ARG A 4 16.97 -10.93 27.43
C ARG A 4 16.53 -9.51 27.04
N VAL A 5 16.00 -8.76 28.02
CA VAL A 5 15.59 -7.36 27.83
C VAL A 5 16.76 -6.46 27.45
N LYS A 6 17.94 -6.68 28.06
CA LYS A 6 19.16 -5.92 27.75
C LYS A 6 19.67 -6.17 26.32
N ASN A 7 19.50 -7.39 25.80
CA ASN A 7 19.86 -7.72 24.41
C ASN A 7 18.86 -7.16 23.39
N ILE A 8 17.58 -7.09 23.72
CA ILE A 8 16.54 -6.46 22.86
C ILE A 8 16.79 -4.96 22.74
N LEU A 9 17.05 -4.28 23.86
CA LEU A 9 17.37 -2.84 23.87
C LEU A 9 18.69 -2.52 23.15
N LYS A 10 19.69 -3.40 23.26
CA LYS A 10 20.96 -3.23 22.54
C LYS A 10 20.79 -3.38 21.03
N ARG A 11 19.93 -4.31 20.57
CA ARG A 11 19.57 -4.46 19.14
C ARG A 11 18.79 -3.27 18.59
N LEU A 12 17.90 -2.67 19.39
CA LEU A 12 17.18 -1.45 19.02
C LEU A 12 18.11 -0.22 18.97
N ALA A 13 19.13 -0.16 19.83
CA ALA A 13 20.06 0.96 19.91
C ALA A 13 21.15 0.96 18.82
N THR A 14 21.48 -0.19 18.24
CA THR A 14 22.48 -0.28 17.16
C THR A 14 21.98 0.20 15.79
N GLY A 15 20.68 0.50 15.65
CA GLY A 15 20.07 0.79 14.36
C GLY A 15 20.13 -0.41 13.41
N PRO A 16 19.27 -0.48 12.38
CA PRO A 16 19.50 -1.41 11.29
C PRO A 16 20.87 -1.08 10.66
N GLU A 17 21.70 -2.10 10.41
CA GLU A 17 22.85 -1.99 9.49
C GLU A 17 22.38 -1.22 8.24
N PRO A 18 23.19 -0.30 7.68
CA PRO A 18 22.80 0.39 6.47
C PRO A 18 22.47 -0.68 5.44
N ALA A 19 21.21 -0.70 4.99
CA ALA A 19 20.74 -1.67 4.03
C ALA A 19 21.72 -1.69 2.85
N PRO A 20 22.11 -2.86 2.34
CA PRO A 20 22.99 -2.92 1.18
C PRO A 20 22.36 -2.07 0.07
N LYS A 21 23.10 -1.08 -0.44
CA LYS A 21 22.64 -0.19 -1.53
C LYS A 21 21.94 -1.01 -2.61
N ALA A 22 20.74 -0.56 -3.01
CA ALA A 22 19.94 -1.21 -4.03
C ALA A 22 20.76 -1.42 -5.31
N GLU A 23 20.51 -2.51 -6.03
CA GLU A 23 21.24 -2.86 -7.25
C GLU A 23 21.02 -1.80 -8.33
N SER A 24 19.80 -1.26 -8.42
CA SER A 24 19.47 -0.15 -9.32
C SER A 24 20.32 1.11 -9.04
N GLU A 25 20.55 1.45 -7.78
CA GLU A 25 21.39 2.60 -7.39
C GLU A 25 22.86 2.38 -7.77
N ARG A 26 23.38 1.17 -7.57
CA ARG A 26 24.76 0.82 -7.97
C ARG A 26 24.96 0.91 -9.48
N LEU A 27 23.96 0.50 -10.26
CA LEU A 27 24.00 0.58 -11.72
C LEU A 27 23.93 2.04 -12.20
N ARG A 28 23.13 2.90 -11.55
CA ARG A 28 23.12 4.35 -11.82
C ARG A 28 24.45 5.02 -11.53
N GLU A 29 25.07 4.72 -10.38
CA GLU A 29 26.39 5.24 -10.03
C GLU A 29 27.44 4.87 -11.11
N ARG A 30 27.35 3.64 -11.64
CA ARG A 30 28.22 3.19 -12.74
C ARG A 30 27.92 3.86 -14.08
N ALA A 31 26.65 4.05 -14.41
CA ALA A 31 26.24 4.78 -15.63
C ALA A 31 26.78 6.21 -15.59
N GLN A 32 26.63 6.90 -14.46
CA GLN A 32 27.15 8.24 -14.26
C GLN A 32 28.69 8.30 -14.35
N ALA A 33 29.39 7.29 -13.81
CA ALA A 33 30.84 7.19 -13.99
C ALA A 33 31.24 6.99 -15.46
N ALA A 34 30.46 6.22 -16.23
CA ALA A 34 30.69 6.03 -17.66
C ALA A 34 30.42 7.30 -18.46
N GLU A 35 29.42 8.10 -18.11
CA GLU A 35 29.16 9.42 -18.70
C GLU A 35 30.32 10.39 -18.46
N VAL A 36 30.83 10.44 -17.22
CA VAL A 36 31.99 11.28 -16.88
C VAL A 36 33.24 10.85 -17.67
N ALA A 37 33.48 9.54 -17.79
CA ALA A 37 34.57 9.02 -18.61
C ALA A 37 34.37 9.32 -20.10
N GLY A 38 33.13 9.26 -20.59
CA GLY A 38 32.77 9.65 -21.95
C GLY A 38 33.03 11.13 -22.24
N ALA A 39 32.67 12.02 -21.30
CA ALA A 39 32.95 13.45 -21.41
C ALA A 39 34.46 13.75 -21.44
N ALA A 40 35.27 13.00 -20.68
CA ALA A 40 36.72 13.08 -20.74
C ALA A 40 37.26 12.62 -22.10
N ALA A 41 36.74 11.50 -22.63
CA ALA A 41 37.10 11.01 -23.96
C ALA A 41 36.71 12.00 -25.08
N ASP A 42 35.58 12.68 -24.98
CA ASP A 42 35.16 13.73 -25.92
C ASP A 42 36.13 14.92 -25.90
N ALA A 43 36.61 15.30 -24.71
CA ALA A 43 37.64 16.32 -24.59
C ALA A 43 38.96 15.89 -25.25
N ASP A 44 39.34 14.60 -25.12
CA ASP A 44 40.50 14.03 -25.81
C ASP A 44 40.32 14.01 -27.33
N ALA A 45 39.14 13.66 -27.83
CA ALA A 45 38.84 13.68 -29.26
C ALA A 45 38.96 15.10 -29.84
N ARG A 46 38.45 16.12 -29.13
CA ARG A 46 38.60 17.54 -29.53
C ARG A 46 40.06 18.00 -29.53
N ARG A 47 40.86 17.55 -28.55
CA ARG A 47 42.30 17.82 -28.51
C ARG A 47 43.04 17.15 -29.67
N ALA A 48 42.73 15.89 -29.97
CA ALA A 48 43.29 15.17 -31.10
C ALA A 48 42.90 15.80 -32.45
N GLU A 49 41.65 16.27 -32.58
CA GLU A 49 41.18 16.97 -33.78
C GLU A 49 41.94 18.30 -33.99
N ALA A 50 42.16 19.07 -32.92
CA ALA A 50 42.94 20.30 -32.99
C ALA A 50 44.40 20.02 -33.37
N ALA A 51 45.01 18.95 -32.83
CA ALA A 51 46.36 18.52 -33.17
C ALA A 51 46.46 18.09 -34.64
N LEU A 52 45.51 17.32 -35.15
CA LEU A 52 45.44 16.93 -36.56
C LEU A 52 45.38 18.16 -37.47
N ARG A 53 44.52 19.14 -37.16
CA ARG A 53 44.43 20.40 -37.93
C ARG A 53 45.74 21.18 -37.95
N ALA A 54 46.48 21.20 -36.85
CA ALA A 54 47.78 21.87 -36.78
C ALA A 54 48.84 21.17 -37.64
N VAL A 55 48.85 19.84 -37.64
CA VAL A 55 49.82 19.02 -38.39
C VAL A 55 49.52 18.99 -39.88
N ILE A 56 48.26 19.01 -40.30
CA ILE A 56 47.87 19.09 -41.73
C ILE A 56 48.50 20.30 -42.41
N VAL A 57 48.64 21.43 -41.70
CA VAL A 57 49.26 22.65 -42.23
C VAL A 57 50.78 22.49 -42.43
N SER A 58 51.43 21.60 -41.67
CA SER A 58 52.87 21.35 -41.76
C SER A 58 53.27 20.49 -42.96
N GLY A 59 52.35 19.67 -43.49
CA GLY A 59 52.56 18.82 -44.66
C GLY A 59 53.37 17.54 -44.42
N ASP A 60 53.70 17.18 -43.18
CA ASP A 60 54.37 15.90 -42.86
C ASP A 60 53.35 14.75 -42.81
N GLU A 61 53.36 13.90 -43.83
CA GLU A 61 52.45 12.75 -43.95
C GLU A 61 52.56 11.77 -42.77
N ALA A 62 53.75 11.56 -42.21
CA ALA A 62 53.94 10.62 -41.11
C ALA A 62 53.34 11.15 -39.80
N GLU A 63 53.35 12.46 -39.60
CA GLU A 63 52.70 13.09 -38.44
C GLU A 63 51.18 13.16 -38.62
N VAL A 64 50.70 13.42 -39.85
CA VAL A 64 49.27 13.39 -40.18
C VAL A 64 48.69 12.01 -39.87
N GLU A 65 49.33 10.93 -40.35
CA GLU A 65 48.83 9.57 -40.10
C GLU A 65 48.79 9.22 -38.59
N ARG A 66 49.78 9.68 -37.81
CA ARG A 66 49.76 9.50 -36.34
C ARG A 66 48.60 10.25 -35.70
N ALA A 67 48.35 11.48 -36.11
CA ALA A 67 47.27 12.31 -35.57
C ALA A 67 45.88 11.75 -35.94
N GLU A 68 45.71 11.23 -37.15
CA GLU A 68 44.48 10.54 -37.57
C GLU A 68 44.21 9.28 -36.74
N ARG A 69 45.24 8.45 -36.49
CA ARG A 69 45.11 7.26 -35.65
C ARG A 69 44.72 7.62 -34.21
N GLN A 70 45.27 8.70 -33.67
CA GLN A 70 44.91 9.19 -32.33
C GLN A 70 43.47 9.69 -32.27
N LEU A 71 43.02 10.42 -33.30
CA LEU A 71 41.64 10.88 -33.40
C LEU A 71 40.65 9.71 -33.49
N ASP A 72 40.93 8.72 -34.34
CA ASP A 72 40.07 7.52 -34.49
C ASP A 72 40.00 6.72 -33.18
N ALA A 73 41.13 6.56 -32.48
CA ALA A 73 41.16 5.91 -31.17
C ALA A 73 40.30 6.65 -30.13
N ALA A 74 40.40 7.98 -30.08
CA ALA A 74 39.61 8.81 -29.18
C ALA A 74 38.10 8.73 -29.51
N LEU A 75 37.72 8.83 -30.79
CA LEU A 75 36.32 8.70 -31.22
C LEU A 75 35.74 7.31 -30.89
N LYS A 76 36.52 6.24 -31.05
CA LYS A 76 36.12 4.88 -30.66
C LYS A 76 35.92 4.78 -29.14
N ALA A 77 36.76 5.42 -28.33
CA ALA A 77 36.59 5.47 -26.89
C ALA A 77 35.29 6.20 -26.48
N CYS A 78 35.01 7.36 -27.10
CA CYS A 78 33.76 8.11 -26.87
C CYS A 78 32.52 7.26 -27.13
N ARG A 79 32.50 6.56 -28.27
CA ARG A 79 31.40 5.65 -28.63
C ARG A 79 31.22 4.52 -27.62
N ARG A 80 32.31 3.90 -27.16
CA ARG A 80 32.26 2.83 -26.15
C ARG A 80 31.69 3.32 -24.82
N HIS A 81 32.13 4.48 -24.34
CA HIS A 81 31.63 5.04 -23.09
C HIS A 81 30.16 5.43 -23.17
N ARG A 82 29.73 5.99 -24.31
CA ARG A 82 28.32 6.29 -24.55
C ARG A 82 27.45 5.03 -24.54
N ILE A 83 27.84 3.99 -25.28
CA ILE A 83 27.10 2.72 -25.32
C ILE A 83 27.06 2.11 -23.91
N ALA A 84 28.19 2.09 -23.19
CA ALA A 84 28.23 1.56 -21.83
C ALA A 84 27.32 2.34 -20.86
N ALA A 85 27.24 3.67 -20.99
CA ALA A 85 26.35 4.50 -20.17
C ALA A 85 24.88 4.19 -20.47
N GLU A 86 24.49 4.10 -21.74
CA GLU A 86 23.14 3.75 -22.18
C GLU A 86 22.74 2.34 -21.68
N GLU A 87 23.61 1.33 -21.85
CA GLU A 87 23.35 -0.04 -21.39
C GLU A 87 23.24 -0.15 -19.86
N LEU A 88 24.07 0.61 -19.11
CA LEU A 88 24.01 0.64 -17.65
C LEU A 88 22.77 1.36 -17.14
N ALA A 89 22.32 2.42 -17.82
CA ALA A 89 21.08 3.11 -17.51
C ALA A 89 19.87 2.19 -17.73
N ASP A 90 19.79 1.51 -18.89
CA ASP A 90 18.73 0.54 -19.18
C ASP A 90 18.71 -0.62 -18.16
N ALA A 91 19.89 -1.11 -17.77
CA ALA A 91 20.01 -2.14 -16.73
C ALA A 91 19.54 -1.62 -15.37
N ALA A 92 19.84 -0.37 -15.01
CA ALA A 92 19.41 0.24 -13.77
C ALA A 92 17.88 0.37 -13.70
N ASP A 93 17.24 0.75 -14.81
CA ASP A 93 15.79 0.89 -14.86
C ASP A 93 15.08 -0.47 -14.77
N ARG A 94 15.60 -1.50 -15.44
CA ARG A 94 15.12 -2.89 -15.28
C ARG A 94 15.27 -3.38 -13.84
N ALA A 95 16.42 -3.11 -13.21
CA ALA A 95 16.66 -3.47 -11.81
C ALA A 95 15.70 -2.74 -10.87
N GLN A 96 15.41 -1.45 -11.12
CA GLN A 96 14.46 -0.70 -10.30
C GLN A 96 13.04 -1.25 -10.40
N VAL A 97 12.59 -1.64 -11.60
CA VAL A 97 11.27 -2.27 -11.77
C VAL A 97 11.21 -3.59 -10.98
N ALA A 98 12.22 -4.45 -11.14
CA ALA A 98 12.27 -5.73 -10.42
C ALA A 98 12.32 -5.55 -8.89
N GLU A 99 13.06 -4.56 -8.39
CA GLU A 99 13.11 -4.23 -6.96
C GLU A 99 11.75 -3.76 -6.43
N ARG A 100 11.03 -2.93 -7.20
CA ARG A 100 9.68 -2.46 -6.84
C ARG A 100 8.66 -3.59 -6.86
N GLU A 101 8.70 -4.45 -7.87
CA GLU A 101 7.85 -5.63 -7.95
C GLU A 101 8.08 -6.56 -6.76
N LYS A 102 9.36 -6.82 -6.43
CA LYS A 102 9.70 -7.62 -5.26
C LYS A 102 9.21 -6.99 -3.96
N ALA A 103 9.40 -5.69 -3.78
CA ALA A 103 8.91 -4.98 -2.59
C ALA A 103 7.37 -5.04 -2.48
N ALA A 104 6.65 -4.93 -3.60
CA ALA A 104 5.20 -5.05 -3.62
C ALA A 104 4.73 -6.48 -3.27
N LEU A 105 5.41 -7.51 -3.78
CA LEU A 105 5.13 -8.90 -3.44
C LEU A 105 5.43 -9.20 -1.97
N ASP A 106 6.56 -8.72 -1.45
CA ASP A 106 6.94 -8.90 -0.04
C ASP A 106 5.91 -8.22 0.91
N GLU A 107 5.39 -7.04 0.54
CA GLU A 107 4.34 -6.35 1.29
C GLU A 107 2.99 -7.08 1.22
N ALA A 108 2.60 -7.58 0.03
CA ALA A 108 1.38 -8.37 -0.13
C ALA A 108 1.42 -9.64 0.73
N ASP A 109 2.54 -10.38 0.70
CA ASP A 109 2.76 -11.56 1.53
C ASP A 109 2.71 -11.23 3.04
N ALA A 110 3.22 -10.06 3.43
CA ALA A 110 3.17 -9.62 4.82
C ALA A 110 1.74 -9.29 5.25
N ALA A 111 0.98 -8.58 4.42
CA ALA A 111 -0.42 -8.24 4.65
C ALA A 111 -1.30 -9.50 4.72
N ASP A 112 -1.08 -10.47 3.84
CA ASP A 112 -1.82 -11.74 3.85
C ASP A 112 -1.58 -12.51 5.15
N ARG A 113 -0.33 -12.58 5.64
CA ARG A 113 -0.02 -13.22 6.92
C ARG A 113 -0.66 -12.50 8.11
N GLU A 114 -0.71 -11.17 8.09
CA GLU A 114 -1.39 -10.39 9.12
C GLU A 114 -2.90 -10.65 9.09
N ALA A 115 -3.51 -10.65 7.91
CA ALA A 115 -4.93 -10.96 7.73
C ALA A 115 -5.27 -12.38 8.23
N GLU A 116 -4.44 -13.38 7.93
CA GLU A 116 -4.59 -14.75 8.42
C GLU A 116 -4.47 -14.83 9.95
N GLN A 117 -3.53 -14.10 10.55
CA GLN A 117 -3.38 -14.03 12.00
C GLN A 117 -4.61 -13.41 12.65
N VAL A 118 -5.09 -12.27 12.15
CA VAL A 118 -6.31 -11.61 12.64
C VAL A 118 -7.52 -12.53 12.49
N ALA A 119 -7.68 -13.20 11.34
CA ALA A 119 -8.76 -14.15 11.11
C ALA A 119 -8.71 -15.34 12.09
N SER A 120 -7.51 -15.84 12.38
CA SER A 120 -7.29 -16.91 13.37
C SER A 120 -7.66 -16.45 14.78
N GLU A 121 -7.22 -15.25 15.18
CA GLU A 121 -7.56 -14.67 16.48
C GLU A 121 -9.06 -14.43 16.63
N LEU A 122 -9.73 -13.93 15.60
CA LEU A 122 -11.18 -13.76 15.58
C LEU A 122 -11.90 -15.10 15.70
N LYS A 123 -11.49 -16.13 14.94
CA LYS A 123 -12.07 -17.48 15.04
C LYS A 123 -11.95 -18.05 16.46
N ARG A 124 -10.87 -17.74 17.17
CA ARG A 124 -10.65 -18.17 18.55
C ARG A 124 -11.49 -17.39 19.56
N LEU A 125 -11.57 -16.07 19.42
CA LEU A 125 -12.21 -15.18 20.41
C LEU A 125 -13.72 -15.06 20.22
N TYR A 126 -14.21 -15.17 18.99
CA TYR A 126 -15.61 -14.97 18.66
C TYR A 126 -16.57 -15.88 19.44
N PRO A 127 -16.32 -17.19 19.60
CA PRO A 127 -17.21 -18.05 20.38
C PRO A 127 -17.34 -17.64 21.85
N GLU A 128 -16.24 -17.19 22.47
CA GLU A 128 -16.24 -16.72 23.86
C GLU A 128 -17.05 -15.42 24.02
N LEU A 129 -16.93 -14.51 23.05
CA LEU A 129 -17.69 -13.26 23.02
C LEU A 129 -19.20 -13.52 22.83
N VAL A 130 -19.56 -14.42 21.90
CA VAL A 130 -20.95 -14.84 21.68
C VAL A 130 -21.52 -15.48 22.95
N GLY A 131 -20.76 -16.36 23.61
CA GLY A 131 -21.18 -16.97 24.87
C GLY A 131 -21.51 -15.93 25.95
N LYS A 132 -20.63 -14.94 26.14
CA LYS A 132 -20.87 -13.83 27.10
C LYS A 132 -22.12 -13.01 26.73
N LEU A 133 -22.35 -12.77 25.44
CA LEU A 133 -23.52 -12.03 24.98
C LEU A 133 -24.81 -12.80 25.30
N VAL A 134 -24.84 -14.10 25.01
CA VAL A 134 -25.98 -14.98 25.34
C VAL A 134 -26.25 -14.99 26.84
N ASP A 135 -25.21 -15.11 27.67
CA ASP A 135 -25.35 -15.08 29.14
C ASP A 135 -25.93 -13.76 29.66
N LEU A 136 -25.52 -12.62 29.07
CA LEU A 136 -26.06 -11.31 29.42
C LEU A 136 -27.53 -11.18 29.00
N LEU A 137 -27.88 -11.63 27.79
CA LEU A 137 -29.27 -11.65 27.33
C LEU A 137 -30.16 -12.51 28.24
N ALA A 138 -29.67 -13.66 28.69
CA ALA A 138 -30.39 -14.52 29.63
C ALA A 138 -30.61 -13.83 30.99
N LYS A 139 -29.62 -13.08 31.50
CA LYS A 139 -29.75 -12.30 32.74
C LYS A 139 -30.78 -11.17 32.60
N VAL A 140 -30.78 -10.48 31.45
CA VAL A 140 -31.78 -9.44 31.15
C VAL A 140 -33.18 -10.05 31.14
N GLN A 141 -33.40 -11.12 30.37
CA GLN A 141 -34.70 -11.80 30.30
C GLN A 141 -35.20 -12.24 31.69
N ASN A 142 -34.31 -12.84 32.51
CA ASN A 142 -34.67 -13.23 33.87
C ASN A 142 -35.03 -12.03 34.75
N SER A 143 -34.31 -10.92 34.62
CA SER A 143 -34.63 -9.69 35.36
C SER A 143 -35.98 -9.09 34.94
N GLU A 144 -36.31 -9.14 33.65
CA GLU A 144 -37.60 -8.68 33.13
C GLU A 144 -38.74 -9.57 33.62
N ASN A 145 -38.59 -10.90 33.57
CA ASN A 145 -39.59 -11.83 34.10
C ASN A 145 -39.87 -11.56 35.58
N ARG A 146 -38.82 -11.36 36.39
CA ARG A 146 -38.96 -11.00 37.80
C ARG A 146 -39.66 -9.65 38.00
N CYS A 147 -39.40 -8.66 37.14
CA CYS A 147 -40.12 -7.39 37.18
C CYS A 147 -41.61 -7.60 36.84
N ARG A 148 -41.94 -8.36 35.79
CA ARG A 148 -43.33 -8.67 35.43
C ARG A 148 -44.09 -9.41 36.53
N GLU A 149 -43.45 -10.38 37.19
CA GLU A 149 -44.01 -11.09 38.33
C GLU A 149 -44.28 -10.13 39.51
N ALA A 150 -43.32 -9.28 39.84
CA ALA A 150 -43.46 -8.29 40.90
C ALA A 150 -44.56 -7.25 40.59
N GLU A 151 -44.65 -6.78 39.33
CA GLU A 151 -45.71 -5.89 38.87
C GLU A 151 -47.08 -6.55 38.97
N THR A 152 -47.20 -7.81 38.57
CA THR A 152 -48.45 -8.60 38.70
C THR A 152 -48.90 -8.67 40.16
N LEU A 153 -47.97 -8.92 41.10
CA LEU A 153 -48.26 -8.92 42.53
C LEU A 153 -48.65 -7.53 43.06
N LEU A 154 -47.99 -6.47 42.61
CA LEU A 154 -48.31 -5.08 42.98
C LEU A 154 -49.70 -4.64 42.47
N ILE A 155 -50.08 -5.09 41.28
CA ILE A 155 -51.43 -4.92 40.70
C ILE A 155 -52.46 -5.61 41.59
N ALA A 156 -52.22 -6.87 41.97
CA ALA A 156 -53.15 -7.66 42.77
C ALA A 156 -53.45 -7.04 44.16
N ILE A 157 -52.48 -6.33 44.74
CA ILE A 157 -52.64 -5.63 46.04
C ILE A 157 -53.02 -4.14 45.89
N GLY A 158 -53.42 -3.70 44.69
CA GLY A 158 -53.90 -2.33 44.43
C GLY A 158 -52.83 -1.23 44.48
N LYS A 159 -51.54 -1.58 44.41
CA LYS A 159 -50.40 -0.66 44.55
C LYS A 159 -49.85 -0.15 43.21
N HIS A 160 -50.73 0.19 42.27
CA HIS A 160 -50.39 0.57 40.90
C HIS A 160 -49.41 1.74 40.78
N ARG A 161 -49.42 2.67 41.74
CA ARG A 161 -48.49 3.82 41.80
C ARG A 161 -47.00 3.45 41.89
N HIS A 162 -46.69 2.19 42.22
CA HIS A 162 -45.32 1.69 42.38
C HIS A 162 -44.80 0.96 41.14
N ILE A 163 -45.60 0.82 40.08
CA ILE A 163 -45.19 0.26 38.80
C ILE A 163 -44.48 1.38 38.03
N ALA A 164 -43.19 1.21 37.75
CA ALA A 164 -42.43 2.18 36.96
C ALA A 164 -43.00 2.23 35.53
N GLY A 165 -43.14 3.43 34.96
CA GLY A 165 -43.59 3.59 33.57
C GLY A 165 -42.63 2.93 32.56
N PRO A 166 -43.09 2.63 31.33
CA PRO A 166 -42.32 1.90 30.33
C PRO A 166 -41.28 2.83 29.69
N GLN A 167 -40.18 3.14 30.38
CA GLN A 167 -39.09 3.91 29.80
C GLN A 167 -37.71 3.37 30.20
N GLU A 168 -36.81 3.39 29.20
CA GLU A 168 -35.35 3.27 29.25
C GLU A 168 -34.68 1.88 29.35
N ARG A 169 -35.40 0.78 29.54
CA ARG A 169 -34.77 -0.56 29.68
C ARG A 169 -34.58 -1.34 28.38
N SER A 170 -35.22 -0.89 27.30
CA SER A 170 -35.03 -1.43 25.96
C SER A 170 -33.62 -1.08 25.49
N PHE A 171 -32.72 -2.07 25.47
CA PHE A 171 -31.48 -1.97 24.73
C PHE A 171 -31.86 -1.59 23.28
N PRO A 172 -31.36 -0.47 22.70
CA PRO A 172 -31.51 -0.26 21.28
C PRO A 172 -30.76 -1.40 20.61
N GLY A 173 -31.50 -2.42 20.15
CA GLY A 173 -30.92 -3.51 19.40
C GLY A 173 -30.18 -2.92 18.20
N PRO A 174 -28.93 -3.32 17.92
CA PRO A 174 -28.31 -2.97 16.65
C PRO A 174 -29.24 -3.47 15.53
N ALA A 175 -29.73 -2.56 14.70
CA ALA A 175 -30.41 -2.91 13.47
C ALA A 175 -29.39 -3.65 12.59
N GLY A 176 -29.34 -4.99 12.67
CA GLY A 176 -28.45 -5.81 11.86
C GLY A 176 -27.53 -6.81 12.59
N LEU A 177 -27.77 -7.17 13.85
CA LEU A 177 -27.11 -8.36 14.42
C LEU A 177 -27.66 -9.62 13.74
N PHE A 178 -27.01 -10.02 12.63
CA PHE A 178 -27.23 -11.30 11.98
C PHE A 178 -26.61 -12.40 12.85
N VAL A 179 -27.42 -13.01 13.72
CA VAL A 179 -27.03 -14.25 14.38
C VAL A 179 -27.28 -15.37 13.37
N PRO A 180 -26.26 -16.16 12.96
CA PRO A 180 -26.47 -17.26 12.04
C PRO A 180 -27.53 -18.22 12.58
N GLU A 181 -28.51 -18.60 11.75
CA GLU A 181 -29.64 -19.47 12.14
C GLU A 181 -29.20 -20.77 12.83
N GLN A 182 -28.00 -21.29 12.49
CA GLN A 182 -27.48 -22.51 13.10
C GLN A 182 -27.23 -22.38 14.61
N ILE A 183 -26.91 -21.18 15.11
CA ILE A 183 -26.70 -20.92 16.55
C ILE A 183 -28.05 -20.76 17.26
N VAL A 184 -29.01 -20.09 16.62
CA VAL A 184 -30.37 -19.86 17.17
C VAL A 184 -31.16 -21.17 17.26
N ALA A 185 -31.08 -22.02 16.24
CA ALA A 185 -31.77 -23.30 16.20
C ALA A 185 -31.29 -24.29 17.30
N GLY A 186 -30.02 -24.19 17.71
CA GLY A 186 -29.45 -25.01 18.79
C GLY A 186 -29.88 -24.58 20.20
N LEU A 187 -30.26 -23.31 20.40
CA LEU A 187 -30.48 -22.72 21.73
C LEU A 187 -31.94 -22.74 22.21
N LYS A 188 -32.91 -23.18 21.39
CA LYS A 188 -34.36 -23.22 21.72
C LYS A 188 -34.86 -21.93 22.42
N LEU A 189 -34.31 -20.77 22.06
CA LEU A 189 -34.79 -19.49 22.57
C LEU A 189 -36.06 -19.11 21.81
N PRO A 190 -37.15 -18.69 22.49
CA PRO A 190 -38.33 -18.19 21.80
C PRO A 190 -37.95 -16.92 21.04
N MET A 191 -38.07 -16.97 19.71
CA MET A 191 -37.93 -15.79 18.85
C MET A 191 -38.94 -14.73 19.28
N LEU A 192 -38.50 -13.74 20.05
CA LEU A 192 -39.11 -12.42 20.04
C LEU A 192 -38.40 -11.61 18.95
N LEU A 193 -38.60 -12.03 17.69
CA LEU A 193 -38.33 -11.19 16.54
C LEU A 193 -39.45 -10.15 16.48
N GLY A 194 -39.15 -8.94 16.92
CA GLY A 194 -39.95 -7.78 16.57
C GLY A 194 -39.93 -7.61 15.06
N ALA A 195 -41.08 -7.83 14.44
CA ALA A 195 -41.31 -7.51 13.05
C ALA A 195 -41.20 -5.98 12.84
N SER A 196 -40.14 -5.54 12.19
CA SER A 196 -40.19 -4.38 11.32
C SER A 196 -39.70 -4.84 9.96
N GLY A 197 -40.66 -5.20 9.10
CA GLY A 197 -40.41 -5.51 7.70
C GLY A 197 -40.03 -4.23 6.97
N GLU A 198 -38.74 -3.96 6.90
CA GLU A 198 -38.11 -3.26 5.78
C GLU A 198 -36.85 -4.05 5.44
N THR A 199 -37.00 -4.93 4.45
CA THR A 199 -35.86 -5.45 3.70
C THR A 199 -35.19 -4.26 3.01
N LEU A 200 -34.12 -3.74 3.59
CA LEU A 200 -33.12 -3.05 2.80
C LEU A 200 -32.52 -4.09 1.87
N ASP A 201 -32.87 -4.02 0.58
CA ASP A 201 -32.16 -4.67 -0.50
C ASP A 201 -30.70 -4.21 -0.43
N VAL A 202 -29.89 -4.95 0.33
CA VAL A 202 -28.45 -4.91 0.16
C VAL A 202 -28.19 -5.71 -1.11
N PRO A 203 -27.71 -5.11 -2.22
CA PRO A 203 -27.40 -5.89 -3.40
C PRO A 203 -26.31 -6.89 -3.00
N CYS A 204 -26.73 -8.15 -2.93
CA CYS A 204 -25.85 -9.30 -2.92
C CYS A 204 -25.02 -9.19 -4.19
N TRP A 205 -23.74 -8.84 -4.07
CA TRP A 205 -22.82 -8.94 -5.20
C TRP A 205 -22.79 -10.42 -5.62
N PRO A 206 -23.09 -10.75 -6.89
CA PRO A 206 -23.03 -12.13 -7.35
C PRO A 206 -21.57 -12.60 -7.36
N THR A 207 -21.29 -13.68 -6.64
CA THR A 207 -19.98 -14.33 -6.56
C THR A 207 -19.62 -15.23 -7.74
N ASP A 208 -20.32 -15.13 -8.87
CA ASP A 208 -19.99 -15.92 -10.07
C ASP A 208 -20.14 -15.09 -11.35
N GLY A 209 -19.01 -14.70 -11.93
CA GLY A 209 -18.93 -14.02 -13.22
C GLY A 209 -17.61 -13.27 -13.35
N GLY A 210 -16.80 -13.60 -14.34
CA GLY A 210 -15.40 -13.19 -14.44
C GLY A 210 -15.17 -11.69 -14.29
N ILE A 211 -14.01 -11.34 -13.73
CA ILE A 211 -13.53 -9.98 -13.55
C ILE A 211 -13.39 -9.33 -14.93
N THR A 212 -14.44 -8.65 -15.39
CA THR A 212 -14.28 -7.57 -16.36
C THR A 212 -13.92 -6.34 -15.56
N MET A 213 -12.65 -5.93 -15.65
CA MET A 213 -12.23 -4.63 -15.15
C MET A 213 -13.16 -3.54 -15.72
N PRO A 214 -13.67 -2.61 -14.90
CA PRO A 214 -14.34 -1.44 -15.44
C PRO A 214 -13.36 -0.71 -16.38
N PRO A 215 -13.82 -0.21 -17.55
CA PRO A 215 -12.97 0.60 -18.39
C PRO A 215 -12.49 1.82 -17.59
N PRO A 216 -11.24 2.25 -17.79
CA PRO A 216 -10.72 3.42 -17.09
C PRO A 216 -11.63 4.64 -17.37
N PRO A 217 -11.77 5.56 -16.39
CA PRO A 217 -12.54 6.78 -16.60
C PRO A 217 -12.02 7.49 -17.86
N PRO A 218 -12.90 8.14 -18.64
CA PRO A 218 -12.48 8.88 -19.82
C PRO A 218 -11.40 9.87 -19.40
N SER A 219 -10.23 9.75 -20.03
CA SER A 219 -9.09 10.65 -19.85
C SER A 219 -9.61 12.08 -19.83
N ALA A 220 -9.44 12.76 -18.71
CA ALA A 220 -9.76 14.18 -18.60
C ALA A 220 -9.17 14.89 -19.81
N ALA A 221 -10.01 15.64 -20.53
CA ALA A 221 -9.57 16.43 -21.66
C ALA A 221 -8.39 17.29 -21.21
N PRO A 222 -7.32 17.42 -22.02
CA PRO A 222 -6.18 18.23 -21.66
C PRO A 222 -6.65 19.65 -21.35
N GLU A 223 -6.36 20.14 -20.15
CA GLU A 223 -6.61 21.52 -19.78
C GLU A 223 -5.99 22.44 -20.84
N PRO A 224 -6.73 23.44 -21.34
CA PRO A 224 -6.18 24.40 -22.28
C PRO A 224 -5.04 25.14 -21.59
N ARG A 225 -3.82 24.97 -22.12
CA ARG A 225 -2.63 25.70 -21.68
C ARG A 225 -2.93 27.20 -21.71
N PRO A 226 -2.62 27.97 -20.66
CA PRO A 226 -2.69 29.42 -20.73
C PRO A 226 -1.67 29.91 -21.77
N HIS A 227 -2.16 30.61 -22.79
CA HIS A 227 -1.34 31.31 -23.77
C HIS A 227 -0.49 32.39 -23.05
N PRO A 228 0.82 32.46 -23.27
CA PRO A 228 1.62 33.58 -22.83
C PRO A 228 1.47 34.71 -23.86
N GLY A 229 0.92 35.84 -23.44
CA GLY A 229 1.04 37.09 -24.20
C GLY A 229 -0.26 37.78 -24.55
N GLY A 230 -0.80 38.52 -23.59
CA GLY A 230 -1.69 39.65 -23.85
C GLY A 230 -1.13 40.87 -23.14
N ARG A 231 -0.25 41.63 -23.81
CA ARG A 231 0.08 42.99 -23.39
C ARG A 231 -1.18 43.84 -23.55
N GLY A 232 -1.80 44.22 -22.44
CA GLY A 232 -2.70 45.37 -22.42
C GLY A 232 -1.87 46.65 -22.52
N PRO A 233 -2.29 47.65 -23.32
CA PRO A 233 -1.76 49.00 -23.19
C PRO A 233 -2.29 49.60 -21.87
N TRP A 234 -1.74 50.72 -21.43
CA TRP A 234 -1.98 51.40 -20.15
C TRP A 234 -1.03 50.97 -19.04
N GLY A 235 0.14 51.60 -19.09
CA GLY A 235 1.21 51.62 -18.10
C GLY A 235 2.31 52.54 -18.64
#